data_AF-A0A1W9P7X1-F1
#
_entry.id   AF-A0A1W9P7X1-F1
#
_cell.length_a   1.000
_cell.length_b   1.000
_cell.length_c   1.000
_cell.angle_alpha   90.00
_cell.angle_beta   90.00
_cell.angle_gamma   90.00
#
_symmetry.space_group_name_H-M   'P 1'
#
loop_
_entity.id
_entity.type
_entity.pdbx_description
1 polymer ?
#
loop_
_entity_poly.entity_id
_entity_poly.type
_entity_poly.pdbx_seq_one_letter_code
_entity_poly.pdbx_strand_id
1 'polypeptide(L)'
;MLKIFCDFSAIAIQNAKLIKKIEDELKSKLIFEKIGSTMTSTLKLNDVIKTFLSTATSLTGTRTGSILMVDKKEKKIQKAYNYYKKRDRIEVYSSTARLKKGLSGTVLRRRKPVAIENLSKEKDVNPTALEKKRKGVLAVPVMMKNKIIAILYVDSDKPRSFSNTEMEQVQFLA
;
A
#
# COMPACT_ATOMS: atom_id res chain seq x y z
N MET A 1 59.96 -6.59 35.69
CA MET A 1 59.10 -5.43 35.36
C MET A 1 58.50 -5.52 33.95
N LEU A 2 59.29 -5.79 32.90
CA LEU A 2 58.81 -5.90 31.50
C LEU A 2 57.74 -6.99 31.25
N LYS A 3 57.89 -8.17 31.85
CA LYS A 3 56.99 -9.32 31.67
C LYS A 3 55.54 -9.03 32.11
N ILE A 4 55.39 -8.35 33.25
CA ILE A 4 54.08 -7.96 33.82
C ILE A 4 53.37 -6.96 32.90
N PHE A 5 54.09 -6.04 32.27
CA PHE A 5 53.52 -5.09 31.29
C PHE A 5 53.05 -5.77 30.01
N CYS A 6 53.76 -6.80 29.53
CA CYS A 6 53.34 -7.60 28.38
C CYS A 6 52.06 -8.38 28.68
N ASP A 7 51.95 -9.01 29.85
CA ASP A 7 50.77 -9.77 30.25
C ASP A 7 49.54 -8.85 30.40
N PHE A 8 49.71 -7.67 30.99
CA PHE A 8 48.64 -6.68 31.13
C PHE A 8 48.14 -6.15 29.77
N SER A 9 49.08 -5.89 28.85
CA SER A 9 48.76 -5.45 27.48
C SER A 9 48.07 -6.54 26.68
N ALA A 10 48.48 -7.80 26.85
CA ALA A 10 47.86 -8.94 26.20
C ALA A 10 46.39 -9.11 26.65
N ILE A 11 46.11 -9.03 27.96
CA ILE A 11 44.76 -9.10 28.51
C ILE A 11 43.89 -7.95 27.99
N ALA A 12 44.41 -6.72 27.98
CA ALA A 12 43.67 -5.56 27.48
C ALA A 12 43.30 -5.71 25.99
N ILE A 13 44.23 -6.19 25.14
CA ILE A 13 43.98 -6.47 23.73
C ILE A 13 42.94 -7.60 23.56
N GLN A 14 43.03 -8.64 24.39
CA GLN A 14 42.11 -9.78 24.34
C GLN A 14 40.69 -9.36 24.75
N ASN A 15 40.56 -8.54 25.79
CA ASN A 15 39.29 -7.93 26.20
C ASN A 15 38.71 -7.04 25.10
N ALA A 16 39.52 -6.17 24.49
CA ALA A 16 39.08 -5.31 23.39
C ALA A 16 38.59 -6.13 22.18
N LYS A 17 39.27 -7.24 21.84
CA LYS A 17 38.82 -8.16 20.78
C LYS A 17 37.51 -8.86 21.13
N LEU A 18 37.35 -9.29 22.39
CA LEU A 18 36.13 -9.95 22.86
C LEU A 18 34.93 -8.98 22.86
N ILE A 19 35.12 -7.76 23.36
CA ILE A 19 34.10 -6.69 23.32
C ILE A 19 33.70 -6.41 21.87
N LYS A 20 34.67 -6.22 20.98
CA LYS A 20 34.39 -5.99 19.56
C LYS A 20 33.60 -7.14 18.92
N LYS A 21 33.93 -8.39 19.26
CA LYS A 21 33.19 -9.57 18.78
C LYS A 21 31.73 -9.55 19.26
N ILE A 22 31.50 -9.23 20.53
CA ILE A 22 30.15 -9.10 21.10
C ILE A 22 29.38 -7.96 20.42
N GLU A 23 30.03 -6.82 20.17
CA GLU A 23 29.43 -5.68 19.46
C GLU A 23 29.04 -6.05 18.01
N ASP A 24 29.91 -6.75 17.29
CA ASP A 24 29.65 -7.20 15.92
C ASP A 24 28.50 -8.24 15.86
N GLU A 25 28.44 -9.17 16.83
CA GLU A 25 27.35 -10.13 16.98
C GLU A 25 26.01 -9.44 17.31
N LEU A 26 26.02 -8.49 18.24
CA LEU A 26 24.84 -7.72 18.62
C LEU A 26 24.30 -6.90 17.43
N LYS A 27 25.19 -6.23 16.70
CA LYS A 27 24.83 -5.47 15.49
C LYS A 27 24.17 -6.36 14.44
N SER A 28 24.73 -7.55 14.22
CA SER A 28 24.18 -8.52 13.27
C SER A 28 22.77 -8.95 13.67
N LYS A 29 22.56 -9.28 14.96
CA LYS A 29 21.24 -9.66 15.50
C LYS A 29 20.20 -8.56 15.30
N LEU A 30 20.53 -7.31 15.63
CA LEU A 30 19.62 -6.17 15.45
C LEU A 30 19.22 -5.96 13.98
N ILE A 31 20.15 -6.19 13.04
CA ILE A 31 19.84 -6.13 11.61
C ILE A 31 18.84 -7.22 11.23
N PHE A 32 19.06 -8.47 11.65
CA PHE A 32 18.14 -9.57 11.36
C PHE A 32 16.75 -9.37 11.98
N GLU A 33 16.68 -8.89 13.23
CA GLU A 33 15.42 -8.54 13.89
C GLU A 33 14.66 -7.45 13.11
N LYS A 34 15.36 -6.41 12.68
CA LYS A 34 14.78 -5.33 11.88
C LYS A 34 14.25 -5.83 10.52
N ILE A 35 15.01 -6.70 9.85
CA ILE A 35 14.60 -7.33 8.59
C ILE A 35 13.34 -8.19 8.83
N GLY A 36 13.38 -9.10 9.81
CA GLY A 36 12.26 -9.99 10.13
C GLY A 36 10.98 -9.23 10.50
N SER A 37 11.10 -8.19 11.31
CA SER A 37 9.97 -7.32 11.68
C SER A 37 9.39 -6.58 10.47
N THR A 38 10.26 -6.05 9.60
CA THR A 38 9.85 -5.35 8.36
C THR A 38 9.16 -6.30 7.38
N MET A 39 9.69 -7.50 7.18
CA MET A 39 9.11 -8.53 6.31
C MET A 39 7.74 -8.97 6.83
N THR A 40 7.64 -9.29 8.12
CA THR A 40 6.38 -9.70 8.75
C THR A 40 5.31 -8.61 8.66
N SER A 41 5.69 -7.36 8.91
CA SER A 41 4.77 -6.21 8.79
C SER A 41 4.28 -6.01 7.35
N THR A 42 5.15 -6.23 6.37
CA THR A 42 4.80 -6.11 4.94
C THR A 42 3.87 -7.24 4.50
N LEU A 43 4.11 -8.48 4.96
CA LEU A 43 3.22 -9.62 4.71
C LEU A 43 1.83 -9.37 5.28
N LYS A 44 1.75 -8.96 6.56
CA LYS A 44 0.48 -8.60 7.21
C LYS A 44 -0.27 -7.50 6.46
N LEU A 45 0.42 -6.46 5.99
CA LEU A 45 -0.21 -5.40 5.19
C LEU A 45 -0.79 -5.95 3.88
N ASN A 46 -0.04 -6.80 3.18
CA ASN A 46 -0.50 -7.40 1.94
C ASN A 46 -1.76 -8.25 2.15
N ASP A 47 -1.83 -9.03 3.23
CA ASP A 47 -3.00 -9.83 3.57
C ASP A 47 -4.23 -8.96 3.87
N VAL A 48 -4.06 -7.90 4.65
CA VAL A 48 -5.12 -6.92 4.93
C VAL A 48 -5.64 -6.30 3.63
N ILE A 49 -4.74 -5.85 2.74
CA ILE A 49 -5.10 -5.26 1.45
C ILE A 49 -5.84 -6.26 0.56
N LYS A 50 -5.41 -7.53 0.54
CA LYS A 50 -6.10 -8.60 -0.20
C LYS A 50 -7.52 -8.80 0.34
N THR A 51 -7.70 -8.86 1.65
CA THR A 51 -9.03 -8.99 2.28
C THR A 51 -9.93 -7.81 1.94
N PHE A 52 -9.41 -6.59 1.99
CA PHE A 52 -10.15 -5.38 1.64
C PHE A 52 -10.66 -5.40 0.19
N LEU A 53 -9.75 -5.69 -0.75
CA LEU A 53 -10.06 -5.69 -2.18
C LEU A 53 -10.98 -6.85 -2.58
N SER A 54 -10.78 -8.04 -2.00
CA SER A 54 -11.64 -9.20 -2.24
C SER A 54 -13.06 -8.98 -1.70
N THR A 55 -13.18 -8.33 -0.54
CA THR A 55 -14.48 -7.97 0.04
C THR A 55 -15.19 -6.92 -0.81
N ALA A 56 -14.52 -5.82 -1.16
CA ALA A 56 -15.09 -4.75 -1.99
C ALA A 56 -15.54 -5.23 -3.38
N THR A 57 -14.73 -6.10 -4.02
CA THR A 57 -15.10 -6.70 -5.31
C THR A 57 -16.26 -7.69 -5.18
N SER A 58 -16.40 -8.36 -4.05
CA SER A 58 -17.53 -9.26 -3.79
C SER A 58 -18.83 -8.51 -3.53
N LEU A 59 -18.82 -7.45 -2.71
CA LEU A 59 -19.98 -6.60 -2.44
C LEU A 59 -20.56 -5.99 -3.72
N THR A 60 -19.68 -5.56 -4.63
CA THR A 60 -20.07 -4.93 -5.90
C THR A 60 -20.18 -5.92 -7.06
N GLY A 61 -19.91 -7.21 -6.85
CA GLY A 61 -19.87 -8.20 -7.95
C GLY A 61 -18.89 -7.85 -9.08
N THR A 62 -17.87 -7.02 -8.80
CA THR A 62 -16.84 -6.65 -9.78
C THR A 62 -15.72 -7.69 -9.83
N ARG A 63 -14.93 -7.67 -10.90
CA ARG A 63 -13.86 -8.67 -11.15
C ARG A 63 -12.48 -8.18 -10.70
N THR A 64 -12.32 -6.87 -10.61
CA THR A 64 -11.06 -6.20 -10.30
C THR A 64 -11.28 -5.06 -9.33
N GLY A 65 -10.36 -4.95 -8.37
CA GLY A 65 -10.28 -3.81 -7.47
C GLY A 65 -8.85 -3.30 -7.42
N SER A 66 -8.67 -2.06 -7.01
CA SER A 66 -7.35 -1.51 -6.75
C SER A 66 -7.37 -0.56 -5.57
N ILE A 67 -6.25 -0.44 -4.87
CA ILE A 67 -6.10 0.53 -3.79
C ILE A 67 -4.81 1.30 -3.97
N LEU A 68 -4.91 2.61 -3.79
CA LEU A 68 -3.83 3.56 -4.01
C LEU A 68 -3.53 4.26 -2.69
N MET A 69 -2.41 3.92 -2.06
CA MET A 69 -1.96 4.55 -0.82
C MET A 69 -1.32 5.90 -1.13
N VAL A 70 -1.74 6.94 -0.42
CA VAL A 70 -1.24 8.31 -0.58
C VAL A 70 -0.43 8.75 0.64
N ASP A 71 0.50 9.67 0.44
CA ASP A 71 1.26 10.25 1.53
C ASP A 71 0.40 11.14 2.43
N LYS A 72 0.91 11.51 3.61
CA LYS A 72 0.21 12.34 4.60
C LYS A 72 -0.28 13.69 4.06
N LYS A 73 0.30 14.17 2.96
CA LYS A 73 -0.04 15.44 2.30
C LYS A 73 -1.02 15.26 1.13
N GLU A 74 -1.43 14.03 0.83
CA GLU A 74 -2.32 13.67 -0.28
C GLU A 74 -1.75 14.12 -1.66
N LYS A 75 -0.41 14.21 -1.77
CA LYS A 75 0.33 14.74 -2.93
C LYS A 75 1.14 13.69 -3.67
N LYS A 76 1.48 12.57 -3.03
CA LYS A 76 2.28 11.49 -3.63
C LYS A 76 1.63 10.14 -3.43
N ILE A 77 1.75 9.28 -4.44
CA ILE A 77 1.40 7.86 -4.35
C ILE A 77 2.55 7.15 -3.68
N GLN A 78 2.30 6.50 -2.55
CA GLN A 78 3.32 5.71 -1.85
C GLN A 78 3.40 4.29 -2.39
N LYS A 79 2.24 3.69 -2.66
CA LYS A 79 2.13 2.33 -3.17
C LYS A 79 0.77 2.12 -3.81
N ALA A 80 0.68 1.22 -4.77
CA ALA A 80 -0.58 0.83 -5.37
C ALA A 80 -0.65 -0.69 -5.57
N TYR A 81 -1.86 -1.22 -5.39
CA TYR A 81 -2.14 -2.65 -5.50
C TYR A 81 -3.33 -2.86 -6.43
N ASN A 82 -3.26 -3.87 -7.29
CA ASN A 82 -4.42 -4.42 -7.99
C ASN A 82 -4.79 -5.77 -7.39
N TYR A 83 -6.07 -6.08 -7.35
CA TYR A 83 -6.61 -7.39 -7.04
C TYR A 83 -7.40 -7.91 -8.23
N TYR A 84 -7.21 -9.18 -8.54
CA TYR A 84 -7.95 -9.88 -9.61
C TYR A 84 -8.68 -11.07 -9.00
N LYS A 85 -10.01 -10.99 -8.94
CA LYS A 85 -10.85 -12.03 -8.28
C LYS A 85 -10.61 -13.43 -8.83
N LYS A 86 -10.44 -13.56 -10.16
CA LYS A 86 -10.18 -14.86 -10.82
C LYS A 86 -8.89 -15.53 -10.34
N ARG A 87 -7.86 -14.75 -9.99
CA ARG A 87 -6.54 -15.26 -9.58
C ARG A 87 -6.36 -15.26 -8.07
N ASP A 88 -7.33 -14.71 -7.34
CA ASP A 88 -7.30 -14.43 -5.90
C ASP A 88 -5.93 -13.93 -5.38
N ARG A 89 -5.38 -12.93 -6.08
CA ARG A 89 -4.05 -12.40 -5.76
C ARG A 89 -4.00 -10.90 -5.91
N ILE A 90 -3.11 -10.29 -5.13
CA ILE A 90 -2.75 -8.88 -5.27
C ILE A 90 -1.44 -8.73 -6.03
N GLU A 91 -1.31 -7.66 -6.80
CA GLU A 91 -0.11 -7.29 -7.54
C GLU A 91 0.24 -5.83 -7.24
N VAL A 92 1.49 -5.58 -6.84
CA VAL A 92 2.00 -4.22 -6.64
C VAL A 92 2.35 -3.62 -8.00
N TYR A 93 2.01 -2.36 -8.21
CA TYR A 93 2.34 -1.66 -9.45
C TYR A 93 2.64 -0.18 -9.23
N SER A 94 3.37 0.40 -10.18
CA SER A 94 3.60 1.85 -10.25
C SER A 94 2.39 2.53 -10.86
N SER A 95 1.61 3.22 -10.04
CA SER A 95 0.41 3.92 -10.51
C SER A 95 0.75 5.30 -11.08
N THR A 96 0.16 5.60 -12.24
CA THR A 96 0.22 6.90 -12.93
C THR A 96 -0.96 7.82 -12.54
N ALA A 97 -1.73 7.44 -11.51
CA ALA A 97 -2.91 8.20 -11.08
C ALA A 97 -2.56 9.66 -10.74
N ARG A 98 -3.41 10.58 -11.20
CA ARG A 98 -3.16 12.02 -11.07
C ARG A 98 -3.87 12.53 -9.84
N LEU A 99 -3.13 12.88 -8.79
CA LEU A 99 -3.75 13.24 -7.49
C LEU A 99 -4.34 14.66 -7.45
N LYS A 100 -4.01 15.52 -8.42
CA LYS A 100 -4.53 16.90 -8.49
C LYS A 100 -5.75 17.06 -9.42
N LYS A 101 -6.03 16.07 -10.28
CA LYS A 101 -7.10 16.12 -11.29
C LYS A 101 -7.68 14.74 -11.60
N GLY A 102 -8.62 14.64 -12.55
CA GLY A 102 -9.33 13.39 -12.84
C GLY A 102 -10.07 12.79 -11.63
N LEU A 103 -10.36 11.49 -11.71
CA LEU A 103 -11.12 10.75 -10.69
C LEU A 103 -10.44 10.77 -9.31
N SER A 104 -9.17 10.38 -9.23
CA SER A 104 -8.42 10.33 -7.96
C SER A 104 -8.36 11.69 -7.28
N GLY A 105 -8.02 12.75 -8.03
CA GLY A 105 -8.01 14.10 -7.47
C GLY A 105 -9.39 14.59 -7.05
N THR A 106 -10.45 14.15 -7.73
CA THR A 106 -11.83 14.49 -7.36
C THR A 106 -12.24 13.83 -6.05
N VAL A 107 -11.88 12.56 -5.84
CA VAL A 107 -12.08 11.87 -4.56
C VAL A 107 -11.32 12.59 -3.44
N LEU A 108 -10.04 12.93 -3.66
CA LEU A 108 -9.23 13.64 -2.65
C LEU A 108 -9.81 15.00 -2.26
N ARG A 109 -10.27 15.80 -3.25
CA ARG A 109 -10.88 17.11 -2.99
C ARG A 109 -12.23 16.99 -2.29
N ARG A 110 -13.11 16.10 -2.77
CA ARG A 110 -14.50 15.99 -2.26
C ARG A 110 -14.59 15.20 -0.96
N ARG A 111 -13.60 14.33 -0.68
CA ARG A 111 -13.61 13.38 0.46
C ARG A 111 -14.90 12.54 0.51
N LYS A 112 -15.41 12.18 -0.67
CA LYS A 112 -16.65 11.41 -0.86
C LYS A 112 -16.47 10.40 -2.00
N PRO A 113 -17.27 9.31 -2.02
CA PRO A 113 -17.33 8.40 -3.15
C PRO A 113 -17.63 9.11 -4.46
N VAL A 114 -17.04 8.61 -5.54
CA VAL A 114 -17.30 9.06 -6.91
C VAL A 114 -17.45 7.83 -7.79
N ALA A 115 -18.61 7.69 -8.42
CA ALA A 115 -18.87 6.68 -9.44
C ALA A 115 -18.84 7.34 -10.83
N ILE A 116 -18.22 6.65 -11.79
CA ILE A 116 -18.22 7.00 -13.20
C ILE A 116 -18.76 5.79 -13.95
N GLU A 117 -19.84 5.98 -14.69
CA GLU A 117 -20.49 4.89 -15.43
C GLU A 117 -19.62 4.40 -16.58
N ASN A 118 -18.98 5.31 -17.30
CA ASN A 118 -18.15 4.99 -18.45
C ASN A 118 -16.98 5.96 -18.60
N LEU A 119 -15.81 5.55 -18.12
CA LEU A 119 -14.56 6.30 -18.24
C LEU A 119 -14.26 6.75 -19.68
N SER A 120 -14.63 5.99 -20.71
CA SER A 120 -14.35 6.39 -22.10
C SER A 120 -15.06 7.68 -22.54
N LYS A 121 -16.08 8.14 -21.80
CA LYS A 121 -16.80 9.41 -22.05
C LYS A 121 -16.23 10.59 -21.27
N GLU A 122 -15.31 10.34 -20.34
CA GLU A 122 -14.74 11.37 -19.48
C GLU A 122 -13.61 12.11 -20.21
N LYS A 123 -13.54 13.43 -20.03
CA LYS A 123 -12.52 14.26 -20.69
C LYS A 123 -11.14 14.12 -20.06
N ASP A 124 -11.06 13.81 -18.76
CA ASP A 124 -9.82 13.79 -17.99
C ASP A 124 -9.54 12.41 -17.37
N VAL A 125 -9.35 11.41 -18.24
CA VAL A 125 -9.06 10.02 -17.85
C VAL A 125 -7.56 9.77 -17.76
N ASN A 126 -7.16 8.91 -16.82
CA ASN A 126 -5.80 8.39 -16.81
C ASN A 126 -5.62 7.36 -17.97
N PRO A 127 -4.65 7.55 -18.89
CA PRO A 127 -4.40 6.61 -19.99
C PRO A 127 -4.27 5.13 -19.54
N THR A 128 -3.62 4.87 -18.40
CA THR A 128 -3.46 3.50 -17.87
C THR A 128 -4.80 2.86 -17.49
N ALA A 129 -5.83 3.64 -17.14
CA ALA A 129 -7.16 3.10 -16.89
C ALA A 129 -7.83 2.64 -18.20
N LEU A 130 -7.61 3.36 -19.29
CA LEU A 130 -8.12 3.01 -20.63
C LEU A 130 -7.42 1.77 -21.20
N GLU A 131 -6.10 1.66 -21.05
CA GLU A 131 -5.31 0.48 -21.46
C GLU A 131 -5.82 -0.80 -20.78
N LYS A 132 -6.22 -0.70 -19.51
CA LYS A 132 -6.81 -1.80 -18.73
C LYS A 132 -8.28 -2.08 -19.07
N LYS A 133 -8.84 -1.42 -20.09
CA LYS A 133 -10.23 -1.54 -20.55
C LYS A 133 -11.27 -1.30 -19.44
N ARG A 134 -10.95 -0.46 -18.44
CA ARG A 134 -11.87 -0.08 -17.38
C ARG A 134 -12.91 0.90 -17.94
N LYS A 135 -14.19 0.62 -17.71
CA LYS A 135 -15.30 1.46 -18.15
C LYS A 135 -16.06 2.01 -16.96
N GLY A 136 -16.84 1.19 -16.25
CA GLY A 136 -17.48 1.60 -15.00
C GLY A 136 -16.49 1.57 -13.83
N VAL A 137 -16.38 2.65 -13.06
CA VAL A 137 -15.49 2.73 -11.90
C VAL A 137 -16.17 3.40 -10.73
N LEU A 138 -16.08 2.78 -9.55
CA LEU A 138 -16.39 3.41 -8.28
C LEU A 138 -15.09 3.64 -7.52
N ALA A 139 -14.83 4.88 -7.13
CA ALA A 139 -13.68 5.28 -6.33
C ALA A 139 -14.16 5.84 -4.98
N VAL A 140 -13.57 5.36 -3.90
CA VAL A 140 -13.98 5.64 -2.51
C VAL A 140 -12.75 6.04 -1.69
N PRO A 141 -12.82 7.15 -0.92
CA PRO A 141 -11.73 7.54 -0.03
C PRO A 141 -11.66 6.57 1.17
N VAL A 142 -10.46 6.09 1.48
CA VAL A 142 -10.16 5.31 2.68
C VAL A 142 -9.67 6.26 3.76
N MET A 143 -10.40 6.32 4.87
CA MET A 143 -10.25 7.35 5.89
C MET A 143 -9.60 6.79 7.15
N MET A 144 -8.62 7.50 7.67
CA MET A 144 -8.11 7.27 9.02
C MET A 144 -8.23 8.56 9.83
N LYS A 145 -9.13 8.56 10.81
CA LYS A 145 -9.60 9.77 11.49
C LYS A 145 -10.16 10.75 10.43
N ASN A 146 -9.53 11.91 10.23
CA ASN A 146 -9.99 12.92 9.28
C ASN A 146 -9.10 13.02 8.02
N LYS A 147 -8.20 12.06 7.79
CA LYS A 147 -7.24 12.07 6.67
C LYS A 147 -7.50 10.93 5.71
N ILE A 148 -7.37 11.21 4.41
CA ILE A 148 -7.40 10.18 3.39
C ILE A 148 -6.01 9.52 3.39
N ILE A 149 -5.98 8.20 3.64
CA ILE A 149 -4.74 7.41 3.60
C ILE A 149 -4.62 6.60 2.32
N ALA A 150 -5.75 6.31 1.67
CA ALA A 150 -5.78 5.62 0.40
C ALA A 150 -7.05 5.94 -0.39
N ILE A 151 -7.08 5.55 -1.66
CA ILE A 151 -8.27 5.53 -2.49
C ILE A 151 -8.51 4.11 -2.94
N LEU A 152 -9.69 3.57 -2.63
CA LEU A 152 -10.16 2.26 -3.04
C LEU A 152 -10.95 2.40 -4.35
N TYR A 153 -10.70 1.51 -5.29
CA TYR A 153 -11.38 1.44 -6.58
C TYR A 153 -11.95 0.04 -6.79
N VAL A 154 -13.15 -0.02 -7.33
CA VAL A 154 -13.69 -1.22 -7.97
C VAL A 154 -14.05 -0.88 -9.40
N ASP A 155 -13.70 -1.76 -10.32
CA ASP A 155 -13.77 -1.50 -11.75
C ASP A 155 -14.60 -2.58 -12.47
N SER A 156 -15.33 -2.15 -13.50
CA SER A 156 -16.00 -3.00 -14.49
C SER A 156 -15.36 -2.78 -15.87
N ASP A 157 -15.29 -3.85 -16.66
CA ASP A 157 -14.87 -3.84 -18.07
C ASP A 157 -15.99 -3.36 -19.02
N LYS A 158 -17.19 -3.13 -18.48
CA LYS A 158 -18.36 -2.61 -19.18
C LYS A 158 -18.84 -1.31 -18.54
N PRO A 159 -19.57 -0.44 -19.27
CA PRO A 159 -20.27 0.67 -18.65
C PRO A 159 -21.18 0.15 -17.54
N ARG A 160 -21.14 0.78 -16.38
CA ARG A 160 -21.89 0.32 -15.21
C ARG A 160 -22.16 1.46 -14.24
N SER A 161 -23.42 1.64 -13.90
CA SER A 161 -23.84 2.49 -12.78
C SER A 161 -23.73 1.71 -11.48
N PHE A 162 -23.13 2.33 -10.46
CA PHE A 162 -23.09 1.80 -9.11
C PHE A 162 -24.23 2.44 -8.31
N SER A 163 -25.04 1.60 -7.67
CA SER A 163 -26.15 2.04 -6.82
C SER A 163 -25.66 2.74 -5.55
N ASN A 164 -26.54 3.53 -4.92
CA ASN A 164 -26.22 4.16 -3.63
C ASN A 164 -25.86 3.12 -2.56
N THR A 165 -26.58 1.99 -2.53
CA THR A 165 -26.29 0.88 -1.62
C THR A 165 -24.88 0.32 -1.82
N GLU A 166 -24.45 0.08 -3.07
CA GLU A 166 -23.09 -0.39 -3.35
C GLU A 166 -22.03 0.65 -2.95
N MET A 167 -22.31 1.94 -3.18
CA MET A 167 -21.41 3.02 -2.76
C MET A 167 -21.27 3.09 -1.24
N GLU A 168 -22.38 2.99 -0.51
CA GLU A 168 -22.40 2.98 0.96
C GLU A 168 -21.70 1.75 1.53
N GLN A 169 -21.93 0.57 0.95
CA GLN A 169 -21.26 -0.67 1.37
C GLN A 169 -19.74 -0.60 1.18
N VAL A 170 -19.27 -0.10 0.04
CA VAL A 170 -17.82 0.08 -0.19
C VAL A 170 -17.26 1.19 0.68
N GLN A 171 -18.01 2.26 0.92
CA GLN A 171 -17.61 3.34 1.84
C GLN A 171 -17.54 2.87 3.29
N PHE A 172 -18.41 1.96 3.73
CA PHE A 172 -18.35 1.39 5.08
C PHE A 172 -17.08 0.57 5.30
N LEU A 173 -16.55 -0.07 4.26
CA LEU A 173 -15.26 -0.74 4.34
C LEU A 173 -14.11 0.28 4.51
N ALA A 174 -14.22 1.47 3.92
CA ALA A 174 -13.12 2.39 3.63
C ALA A 174 -12.91 3.51 4.67
#